data_AF-A0A8T2VTK8-F1
#
_entry.id   AF-A0A8T2VTK8-F1
#
_cell.length_a   1.000
_cell.length_b   1.000
_cell.length_c   1.000
_cell.angle_alpha   90.00
_cell.angle_beta   90.00
_cell.angle_gamma   90.00
#
_symmetry.space_group_name_H-M   'P 1'
#
loop_
_entity.id
_entity.type
_entity.pdbx_description
1 polymer ?
#
loop_
_entity_poly.entity_id
_entity_poly.type
_entity_poly.pdbx_seq_one_letter_code
_entity_poly.pdbx_strand_id
1 'polypeptide(L)'
;MKLGVRCQALAGRCFLRQQQSSSSTASKALSSATALQIAPETFNRTPLTQATRTRAATIVMAAAAGQSKGKVLISVSDKTGLDSLAKGLHDLGYEIVSTGGSAAVIEKAGIPVKRVEELTGFPEMLDGRVKTLHPGVHGGLLARRDLPAHLSAIGDHNISLIDILVVNLYPFRQTVTSANCTYESGVENIDIGGPAMIRAAAKNHASVTVVVDPSDYDALLEQLKSTPSAEEALATRKQMAWKAFQHTASYDATVAEWMWGQIGEGPAPELAVPMKLAQGLRYGENPHQNAAFYVDTSLAENDAGGVATSVQHHGKEMSYNNYLDADAAYSTCCDFADATCVIVKHTNPCGVASREDLLEAYRLAVIADPISAFGGIVAFNRSVDADLAREIREFRSPTDGETRMFYEIVIAPSYTPEGLEILKGKSKTLRILEAKARAPSGRSLRQVAGGWLQQGADNLTPDKIEFTCVSKAQPTPEQLADLKFAWLCVKHVKSNAITVAKNQKLLGMGSGQPNRVKSVQIALEKATAEVEGSVLASDAFFPFSWNDSVEIACQAGVGAIVHPGGSMRDQDAIDCCDKYGVVLMTTGVRHFKH
;
A
#
# COMPACT_ATOMS: atom_id res chain seq x y z
N MET A 1 72.54 12.65 0.59
CA MET A 1 72.54 13.33 1.92
C MET A 1 71.07 13.45 2.35
N LYS A 2 70.68 13.11 3.59
CA LYS A 2 70.73 13.95 4.81
C LYS A 2 70.13 15.36 4.57
N LEU A 3 69.18 15.88 5.36
CA LEU A 3 68.52 15.35 6.58
C LEU A 3 67.12 16.01 6.72
N GLY A 4 66.24 15.46 7.58
CA GLY A 4 64.98 16.10 7.98
C GLY A 4 64.93 16.34 9.50
N VAL A 5 64.30 17.45 9.94
CA VAL A 5 64.18 17.83 11.37
C VAL A 5 62.77 18.39 11.64
N ARG A 6 62.27 18.18 12.87
CA ARG A 6 60.93 18.59 13.37
C ARG A 6 60.97 19.82 14.28
N CYS A 7 59.77 20.25 14.69
CA CYS A 7 59.38 20.92 15.95
C CYS A 7 59.01 22.40 15.85
N GLN A 8 58.20 22.99 16.74
CA GLN A 8 56.98 22.58 17.48
C GLN A 8 56.58 23.77 18.40
N ALA A 9 55.31 24.17 18.36
CA ALA A 9 54.51 24.69 19.49
C ALA A 9 54.75 26.10 20.12
N LEU A 10 53.68 26.52 20.84
CA LEU A 10 53.54 27.56 21.89
C LEU A 10 53.23 29.03 21.52
N ALA A 11 51.94 29.27 21.26
CA ALA A 11 51.01 30.09 22.07
C ALA A 11 51.39 31.51 22.58
N GLY A 12 50.51 32.48 22.28
CA GLY A 12 50.27 33.72 23.03
C GLY A 12 48.77 33.90 23.35
N ARG A 13 48.42 34.59 24.44
CA ARG A 13 47.04 34.71 24.99
C ARG A 13 46.63 36.16 25.32
N CYS A 14 45.33 36.32 25.63
CA CYS A 14 44.68 37.39 26.43
C CYS A 14 44.37 38.70 25.68
N PHE A 15 43.16 39.25 25.73
CA PHE A 15 42.35 39.61 26.92
C PHE A 15 40.98 38.87 26.98
N LEU A 16 40.31 38.47 28.09
CA LEU A 16 40.13 38.96 29.49
C LEU A 16 39.33 40.28 29.58
N ARG A 17 38.27 40.48 30.40
CA ARG A 17 37.93 40.05 31.78
C ARG A 17 36.38 40.05 31.97
N GLN A 18 35.74 39.02 32.57
CA GLN A 18 35.34 38.84 34.01
C GLN A 18 33.94 39.39 34.40
N GLN A 19 33.25 39.01 35.50
CA GLN A 19 33.53 38.12 36.68
C GLN A 19 32.21 37.40 37.12
N GLN A 20 32.19 36.15 37.63
CA GLN A 20 32.20 35.69 39.07
C GLN A 20 31.16 36.35 40.02
N SER A 21 30.68 35.77 41.13
CA SER A 21 30.56 34.39 41.68
C SER A 21 29.56 34.46 42.90
N SER A 22 29.31 33.54 43.84
CA SER A 22 30.05 32.37 44.39
C SER A 22 29.09 31.31 45.02
N SER A 23 29.64 30.38 45.81
CA SER A 23 28.99 29.22 46.45
C SER A 23 28.56 29.38 47.93
N SER A 24 27.68 28.46 48.36
CA SER A 24 27.70 27.69 49.64
C SER A 24 27.11 28.20 50.98
N THR A 25 26.64 27.20 51.75
CA THR A 25 26.43 27.08 53.22
C THR A 25 25.21 27.69 53.95
N ALA A 26 24.22 26.80 54.18
CA ALA A 26 23.62 26.42 55.48
C ALA A 26 22.85 27.43 56.38
N SER A 27 21.61 27.06 56.73
CA SER A 27 20.96 27.36 58.02
C SER A 27 19.92 26.29 58.38
N LYS A 28 19.50 26.21 59.67
CA LYS A 28 18.49 25.26 60.21
C LYS A 28 17.41 25.99 61.03
N ALA A 29 16.14 25.80 60.66
CA ALA A 29 14.97 25.80 61.56
C ALA A 29 13.81 25.10 60.81
N LEU A 30 13.07 24.11 61.32
CA LEU A 30 12.25 24.02 62.54
C LEU A 30 11.02 24.95 62.57
N SER A 31 9.88 24.43 62.13
CA SER A 31 8.66 24.41 62.95
C SER A 31 7.72 23.28 62.51
N SER A 32 6.89 22.82 63.45
CA SER A 32 6.01 21.65 63.38
C SER A 32 4.76 21.84 62.52
N ALA A 33 4.34 20.77 61.82
CA ALA A 33 2.95 20.56 61.43
C ALA A 33 2.32 19.48 62.32
N THR A 34 1.27 19.83 63.07
CA THR A 34 0.67 18.95 64.09
C THR A 34 -0.35 17.99 63.47
N ALA A 35 -0.19 16.68 63.70
CA ALA A 35 -1.22 15.71 63.36
C ALA A 35 -2.37 15.77 64.39
N LEU A 36 -3.61 15.85 63.92
CA LEU A 36 -4.81 15.89 64.75
C LEU A 36 -5.75 14.76 64.33
N GLN A 37 -5.78 13.69 65.14
CA GLN A 37 -6.77 12.62 65.00
C GLN A 37 -8.10 13.09 65.61
N ILE A 38 -9.22 12.76 64.95
CA ILE A 38 -10.56 12.89 65.50
C ILE A 38 -11.25 11.53 65.38
N ALA A 39 -11.89 11.09 66.45
CA ALA A 39 -12.54 9.78 66.55
C ALA A 39 -13.95 9.79 65.93
N PRO A 40 -14.48 8.64 65.49
CA PRO A 40 -15.85 8.53 64.98
C PRO A 40 -16.88 8.46 66.12
N GLU A 41 -17.85 9.37 66.12
CA GLU A 41 -19.05 9.23 66.97
C GLU A 41 -20.08 8.27 66.36
N THR A 42 -20.79 7.55 67.22
CA THR A 42 -21.82 6.57 66.84
C THR A 42 -23.21 7.19 66.92
N PHE A 43 -24.02 7.03 65.86
CA PHE A 43 -25.44 7.41 65.87
C PHE A 43 -26.35 6.19 65.71
N ASN A 44 -27.28 6.04 66.67
CA ASN A 44 -28.22 4.93 66.73
C ASN A 44 -29.24 4.95 65.60
N ARG A 45 -29.67 3.76 65.16
CA ARG A 45 -30.84 3.56 64.29
C ARG A 45 -31.99 2.95 65.09
N THR A 46 -33.19 3.51 64.90
CA THR A 46 -34.46 2.90 65.33
C THR A 46 -35.40 2.91 64.11
N PRO A 47 -36.12 1.81 63.77
CA PRO A 47 -36.74 1.66 62.46
C PRO A 47 -38.18 2.17 62.37
N LEU A 48 -38.59 2.59 61.16
CA LEU A 48 -39.99 2.81 60.79
C LEU A 48 -40.37 2.01 59.53
N THR A 49 -41.06 0.89 59.79
CA THR A 49 -42.09 0.20 58.98
C THR A 49 -42.07 0.28 57.44
N GLN A 50 -41.91 -0.88 56.80
CA GLN A 50 -42.29 -1.10 55.39
C GLN A 50 -43.82 -1.12 55.24
N ALA A 51 -44.42 -0.10 54.62
CA ALA A 51 -45.85 -0.14 54.26
C ALA A 51 -46.21 0.63 52.96
N THR A 52 -45.56 1.76 52.68
CA THR A 52 -46.04 2.74 51.68
C THR A 52 -45.34 2.72 50.31
N ARG A 53 -44.31 1.88 50.09
CA ARG A 53 -43.54 1.92 48.82
C ARG A 53 -44.22 1.24 47.61
N THR A 54 -45.19 0.34 47.84
CA THR A 54 -45.71 -0.58 46.82
C THR A 54 -46.71 0.03 45.82
N ARG A 55 -47.08 1.32 45.94
CA ARG A 55 -47.90 2.03 44.93
C ARG A 55 -47.13 3.09 44.13
N ALA A 56 -46.01 3.60 44.62
CA ALA A 56 -45.20 4.57 43.89
C ALA A 56 -44.37 3.91 42.77
N ALA A 57 -43.80 2.73 43.03
CA ALA A 57 -42.93 2.04 42.08
C ALA A 57 -43.61 1.71 40.74
N THR A 58 -44.88 1.28 40.78
CA THR A 58 -45.67 0.91 39.60
C THR A 58 -45.92 2.10 38.66
N ILE A 59 -46.10 3.30 39.20
CA ILE A 59 -46.34 4.52 38.41
C ILE A 59 -45.04 5.00 37.75
N VAL A 60 -43.90 4.90 38.45
CA VAL A 60 -42.59 5.27 37.88
C VAL A 60 -42.17 4.33 36.76
N MET A 61 -42.42 3.02 36.87
CA MET A 61 -42.08 2.08 35.78
C MET A 61 -42.95 2.25 34.53
N ALA A 62 -44.21 2.69 34.66
CA ALA A 62 -45.05 3.00 33.50
C ALA A 62 -44.59 4.25 32.72
N ALA A 63 -43.92 5.20 33.39
CA ALA A 63 -43.45 6.46 32.77
C ALA A 63 -42.15 6.31 31.96
N ALA A 64 -41.40 5.23 32.13
CA ALA A 64 -40.13 5.00 31.43
C ALA A 64 -40.31 4.44 30.01
N ALA A 65 -41.47 3.85 29.68
CA ALA A 65 -41.74 3.14 28.43
C ALA A 65 -41.98 4.04 27.20
N GLY A 66 -41.57 5.31 27.24
CA GLY A 66 -41.83 6.29 26.19
C GLY A 66 -40.82 7.43 26.06
N GLN A 67 -39.67 7.36 26.75
CA GLN A 67 -38.56 8.29 26.52
C GLN A 67 -37.56 7.68 25.54
N SER A 68 -37.23 8.41 24.47
CA SER A 68 -36.25 7.96 23.49
C SER A 68 -34.85 7.85 24.12
N LYS A 69 -34.10 6.82 23.72
CA LYS A 69 -32.70 6.59 24.12
C LYS A 69 -31.73 7.62 23.50
N GLY A 70 -32.18 8.40 22.51
CA GLY A 70 -31.42 9.43 21.82
C GLY A 70 -31.86 9.57 20.36
N LYS A 71 -31.26 10.50 19.62
CA LYS A 71 -31.52 10.66 18.17
C LYS A 71 -30.38 10.11 17.32
N VAL A 72 -30.74 9.40 16.26
CA VAL A 72 -29.81 8.96 15.22
C VAL A 72 -30.09 9.75 13.94
N LEU A 73 -29.06 10.39 13.37
CA LEU A 73 -29.14 10.96 12.03
C LEU A 73 -28.50 9.99 11.03
N ILE A 74 -29.30 9.48 10.09
CA ILE A 74 -28.84 8.57 9.03
C ILE A 74 -28.93 9.28 7.67
N SER A 75 -27.81 9.42 6.98
CA SER A 75 -27.74 9.97 5.61
C SER A 75 -26.61 9.28 4.86
N VAL A 76 -26.91 8.13 4.26
CA VAL A 76 -25.92 7.24 3.63
C VAL A 76 -26.14 7.15 2.12
N SER A 77 -25.07 7.07 1.33
CA SER A 77 -25.15 6.76 -0.10
C SER A 77 -25.32 5.26 -0.33
N ASP A 78 -24.37 4.46 0.16
CA ASP A 78 -24.49 3.00 0.19
C ASP A 78 -25.54 2.58 1.23
N LYS A 79 -26.45 1.69 0.83
CA LYS A 79 -27.60 1.20 1.61
C LYS A 79 -27.37 -0.19 2.22
N THR A 80 -26.19 -0.78 2.03
CA THR A 80 -25.83 -2.10 2.57
C THR A 80 -26.09 -2.18 4.08
N GLY A 81 -26.92 -3.14 4.51
CA GLY A 81 -27.28 -3.37 5.92
C GLY A 81 -28.14 -2.28 6.58
N LEU A 82 -28.61 -1.27 5.84
CA LEU A 82 -29.34 -0.12 6.40
C LEU A 82 -30.65 -0.51 7.09
N ASP A 83 -31.39 -1.48 6.54
CA ASP A 83 -32.64 -1.99 7.09
C ASP A 83 -32.44 -2.64 8.46
N SER A 84 -31.41 -3.48 8.56
CA SER A 84 -31.00 -4.22 9.76
C SER A 84 -30.45 -3.28 10.83
N LEU A 85 -29.64 -2.30 10.44
CA LEU A 85 -29.16 -1.24 11.33
C LEU A 85 -30.32 -0.40 11.87
N ALA A 86 -31.17 0.14 10.99
CA ALA A 86 -32.27 1.01 11.39
C ALA A 86 -33.26 0.28 12.29
N LYS A 87 -33.56 -1.00 12.00
CA LYS A 87 -34.38 -1.83 12.88
C LYS A 87 -33.72 -2.01 14.24
N GLY A 88 -32.44 -2.40 14.28
CA GLY A 88 -31.72 -2.60 15.54
C GLY A 88 -31.66 -1.34 16.41
N LEU A 89 -31.55 -0.16 15.80
CA LEU A 89 -31.60 1.13 16.51
C LEU A 89 -33.00 1.48 17.01
N HIS A 90 -34.05 1.21 16.21
CA HIS A 90 -35.43 1.42 16.61
C HIS A 90 -35.86 0.48 17.75
N ASP A 91 -35.52 -0.81 17.65
CA ASP A 91 -35.74 -1.82 18.70
C ASP A 91 -35.00 -1.46 20.01
N LEU A 92 -33.93 -0.65 19.94
CA LEU A 92 -33.19 -0.08 21.07
C LEU A 92 -33.77 1.25 21.60
N GLY A 93 -34.85 1.77 21.04
CA GLY A 93 -35.55 2.97 21.50
C GLY A 93 -35.00 4.30 20.96
N TYR A 94 -34.19 4.30 19.91
CA TYR A 94 -33.70 5.53 19.27
C TYR A 94 -34.74 6.17 18.32
N GLU A 95 -34.81 7.51 18.31
CA GLU A 95 -35.54 8.29 17.31
C GLU A 95 -34.67 8.45 16.05
N ILE A 96 -35.16 7.98 14.89
CA ILE A 96 -34.40 8.05 13.63
C ILE A 96 -34.81 9.28 12.83
N VAL A 97 -33.82 10.08 12.45
CA VAL A 97 -33.93 11.21 11.51
C VAL A 97 -33.15 10.85 10.26
N SER A 98 -33.70 11.09 9.06
CA SER A 98 -33.03 10.72 7.81
C SER A 98 -33.38 11.61 6.61
N THR A 99 -32.50 11.61 5.61
CA THR A 99 -32.62 12.40 4.36
C THR A 99 -33.24 11.57 3.22
N GLY A 100 -34.00 12.23 2.34
CA GLY A 100 -34.42 11.77 1.01
C GLY A 100 -34.55 10.25 0.82
N GLY A 101 -33.59 9.67 0.10
CA GLY A 101 -33.56 8.24 -0.26
C GLY A 101 -33.12 7.27 0.83
N SER A 102 -32.49 7.72 1.93
CA SER A 102 -32.25 6.87 3.10
C SER A 102 -33.53 6.70 3.92
N ALA A 103 -34.28 7.80 4.12
CA ALA A 103 -35.57 7.76 4.80
C ALA A 103 -36.55 6.79 4.11
N ALA A 104 -36.67 6.86 2.78
CA ALA A 104 -37.56 6.00 2.00
C ALA A 104 -37.25 4.48 2.13
N VAL A 105 -35.98 4.09 2.33
CA VAL A 105 -35.61 2.69 2.57
C VAL A 105 -36.03 2.23 3.97
N ILE A 106 -35.85 3.09 4.97
CA ILE A 106 -36.18 2.79 6.38
C ILE A 106 -37.71 2.76 6.59
N GLU A 107 -38.43 3.71 5.99
CA GLU A 107 -39.90 3.76 5.96
C GLU A 107 -40.48 2.49 5.31
N LYS A 108 -39.87 2.01 4.21
CA LYS A 108 -40.26 0.76 3.53
C LYS A 108 -40.02 -0.50 4.40
N ALA A 109 -39.09 -0.44 5.36
CA ALA A 109 -38.90 -1.49 6.37
C ALA A 109 -39.92 -1.39 7.54
N GLY A 110 -40.88 -0.44 7.49
CA GLY A 110 -41.92 -0.25 8.49
C GLY A 110 -41.47 0.54 9.73
N ILE A 111 -40.30 1.17 9.68
CA ILE A 111 -39.68 1.86 10.81
C ILE A 111 -40.03 3.36 10.76
N PRO A 112 -40.54 3.98 11.85
CA PRO A 112 -40.79 5.41 11.91
C PRO A 112 -39.51 6.23 11.72
N VAL A 113 -39.54 7.19 10.79
CA VAL A 113 -38.46 8.15 10.50
C VAL A 113 -39.04 9.55 10.46
N LYS A 114 -38.28 10.51 10.98
CA LYS A 114 -38.48 11.94 10.70
C LYS A 114 -37.55 12.41 9.59
N ARG A 115 -38.03 13.32 8.76
CA ARG A 115 -37.24 13.97 7.72
C ARG A 115 -36.32 15.03 8.34
N VAL A 116 -35.16 15.28 7.74
CA VAL A 116 -34.22 16.32 8.22
C VAL A 116 -34.86 17.71 8.13
N GLU A 117 -35.76 17.88 7.17
CA GLU A 117 -36.61 19.03 6.94
C GLU A 117 -37.50 19.36 8.16
N GLU A 118 -37.91 18.37 8.96
CA GLU A 118 -38.61 18.56 10.24
C GLU A 118 -37.66 19.03 11.36
N LEU A 119 -36.38 18.66 11.31
CA LEU A 119 -35.34 19.05 12.27
C LEU A 119 -34.75 20.44 11.94
N THR A 120 -34.77 20.85 10.67
CA THR A 120 -34.24 22.14 10.22
C THR A 120 -35.31 23.22 10.12
N GLY A 121 -36.54 22.88 9.74
CA GLY A 121 -37.54 23.85 9.28
C GLY A 121 -37.27 24.42 7.89
N PHE A 122 -36.31 23.85 7.14
CA PHE A 122 -35.90 24.28 5.80
C PHE A 122 -35.97 23.11 4.81
N PRO A 123 -36.43 23.35 3.56
CA PRO A 123 -36.45 22.34 2.50
C PRO A 123 -35.05 22.06 1.94
N GLU A 124 -34.91 20.94 1.22
CA GLU A 124 -33.75 20.66 0.37
C GLU A 124 -33.67 21.70 -0.77
N MET A 125 -32.47 22.25 -0.99
CA MET A 125 -32.21 23.34 -1.95
C MET A 125 -31.01 23.05 -2.86
N LEU A 126 -31.00 23.70 -4.03
CA LEU A 126 -29.93 23.63 -5.04
C LEU A 126 -29.63 22.17 -5.43
N ASP A 127 -30.66 21.47 -5.89
CA ASP A 127 -30.59 20.08 -6.38
C ASP A 127 -29.89 19.11 -5.42
N GLY A 128 -30.12 19.32 -4.12
CA GLY A 128 -29.63 18.48 -3.03
C GLY A 128 -28.23 18.82 -2.51
N ARG A 129 -27.60 19.88 -3.04
CA ARG A 129 -26.32 20.43 -2.54
C ARG A 129 -26.48 21.06 -1.16
N VAL A 130 -27.64 21.61 -0.82
CA VAL A 130 -27.93 22.23 0.49
C VAL A 130 -29.13 21.56 1.16
N LYS A 131 -28.84 20.63 2.08
CA LYS A 131 -29.86 19.88 2.88
C LYS A 131 -29.52 19.74 4.36
N THR A 132 -28.27 19.37 4.68
CA THR A 132 -27.81 19.14 6.07
C THR A 132 -26.92 20.24 6.63
N LEU A 133 -26.50 21.21 5.81
CA LEU A 133 -25.64 22.34 6.17
C LEU A 133 -26.39 23.43 6.98
N HIS A 134 -27.08 23.02 8.04
CA HIS A 134 -27.98 23.85 8.84
C HIS A 134 -27.63 23.81 10.35
N PRO A 135 -27.77 24.92 11.10
CA PRO A 135 -27.53 24.93 12.55
C PRO A 135 -28.36 23.91 13.34
N GLY A 136 -29.58 23.58 12.90
CA GLY A 136 -30.39 22.53 13.51
C GLY A 136 -29.77 21.11 13.45
N VAL A 137 -28.92 20.85 12.46
CA VAL A 137 -28.14 19.60 12.36
C VAL A 137 -26.78 19.76 13.05
N HIS A 138 -26.00 20.76 12.66
CA HIS A 138 -24.62 20.92 13.15
C HIS A 138 -24.55 21.32 14.63
N GLY A 139 -25.53 22.06 15.15
CA GLY A 139 -25.67 22.34 16.58
C GLY A 139 -25.93 21.06 17.37
N GLY A 140 -26.86 20.22 16.90
CA GLY A 140 -27.16 18.90 17.49
C GLY A 140 -25.95 17.95 17.53
N LEU A 141 -25.06 18.04 16.53
CA LEU A 141 -23.80 17.30 16.47
C LEU A 141 -22.66 17.92 17.31
N LEU A 142 -22.56 19.26 17.40
CA LEU A 142 -21.43 19.97 18.01
C LEU A 142 -21.66 20.42 19.46
N ALA A 143 -22.87 20.26 20.00
CA ALA A 143 -23.20 20.60 21.37
C ALA A 143 -22.36 19.81 22.38
N ARG A 144 -21.53 20.50 23.16
CA ARG A 144 -20.81 19.93 24.29
C ARG A 144 -21.77 19.71 25.46
N ARG A 145 -22.13 18.46 25.70
CA ARG A 145 -23.10 18.07 26.75
C ARG A 145 -22.53 18.19 28.17
N ASP A 146 -21.21 18.33 28.29
CA ASP A 146 -20.50 18.60 29.54
C ASP A 146 -20.44 20.09 29.90
N LEU A 147 -20.93 20.99 29.03
CA LEU A 147 -20.86 22.44 29.21
C LEU A 147 -22.27 23.07 29.21
N PRO A 148 -22.83 23.43 30.38
CA PRO A 148 -24.21 23.90 30.51
C PRO A 148 -24.61 25.07 29.59
N ALA A 149 -23.66 25.96 29.25
CA ALA A 149 -23.90 27.06 28.32
C ALA A 149 -24.28 26.59 26.90
N HIS A 150 -23.72 25.45 26.42
CA HIS A 150 -24.13 24.86 25.15
C HIS A 150 -25.53 24.24 25.25
N LEU A 151 -25.85 23.60 26.37
CA LEU A 151 -27.18 23.01 26.58
C LEU A 151 -28.28 24.07 26.66
N SER A 152 -28.02 25.22 27.30
CA SER A 152 -28.92 26.39 27.24
C SER A 152 -29.10 26.82 25.79
N ALA A 153 -28.02 27.22 25.09
CA ALA A 153 -28.11 27.77 23.75
C ALA A 153 -28.82 26.83 22.74
N ILE A 154 -28.68 25.52 22.90
CA ILE A 154 -29.38 24.49 22.10
C ILE A 154 -30.88 24.47 22.42
N GLY A 155 -31.26 24.51 23.71
CA GLY A 155 -32.65 24.61 24.14
C GLY A 155 -33.32 25.93 23.75
N ASP A 156 -32.62 27.05 23.92
CA ASP A 156 -33.06 28.41 23.57
C ASP A 156 -33.42 28.55 22.08
N HIS A 157 -32.81 27.72 21.22
CA HIS A 157 -33.06 27.66 19.76
C HIS A 157 -33.87 26.43 19.33
N ASN A 158 -34.43 25.64 20.26
CA ASN A 158 -35.18 24.40 20.02
C ASN A 158 -34.43 23.32 19.20
N ILE A 159 -33.10 23.34 19.22
CA ILE A 159 -32.26 22.39 18.48
C ILE A 159 -32.28 21.03 19.20
N SER A 160 -32.51 19.93 18.47
CA SER A 160 -32.36 18.59 19.05
C SER A 160 -30.88 18.19 19.12
N LEU A 161 -30.47 17.58 20.23
CA LEU A 161 -29.20 16.83 20.28
C LEU A 161 -29.26 15.60 19.36
N ILE A 162 -28.10 15.21 18.84
CA ILE A 162 -27.91 13.98 18.07
C ILE A 162 -26.87 13.12 18.78
N ASP A 163 -27.15 11.82 18.91
CA ASP A 163 -26.36 10.84 19.68
C ASP A 163 -25.49 9.98 18.77
N ILE A 164 -26.02 9.63 17.60
CA ILE A 164 -25.32 8.82 16.60
C ILE A 164 -25.51 9.45 15.23
N LEU A 165 -24.43 9.58 14.48
CA LEU A 165 -24.41 9.93 13.07
C LEU A 165 -24.01 8.71 12.24
N VAL A 166 -24.81 8.34 11.24
CA VAL A 166 -24.52 7.26 10.29
C VAL A 166 -24.50 7.85 8.88
N VAL A 167 -23.30 8.07 8.33
CA VAL A 167 -23.08 8.76 7.06
C VAL A 167 -21.91 8.13 6.32
N ASN A 168 -22.17 7.51 5.18
CA ASN A 168 -21.16 7.18 4.18
C ASN A 168 -21.36 8.08 2.95
N LEU A 169 -20.26 8.48 2.32
CA LEU A 169 -20.22 9.52 1.29
C LEU A 169 -20.72 9.02 -0.07
N TYR A 170 -21.00 9.96 -0.99
CA TYR A 170 -21.21 9.64 -2.40
C TYR A 170 -20.01 8.85 -2.96
N PRO A 171 -20.22 7.88 -3.88
CA PRO A 171 -19.18 6.96 -4.35
C PRO A 171 -18.26 7.62 -5.40
N PHE A 172 -17.69 8.78 -5.07
CA PHE A 172 -16.92 9.63 -5.98
C PHE A 172 -15.86 8.86 -6.78
N ARG A 173 -15.09 7.97 -6.13
CA ARG A 173 -14.12 7.08 -6.81
C ARG A 173 -14.77 6.25 -7.92
N GLN A 174 -15.89 5.58 -7.64
CA GLN A 174 -16.60 4.76 -8.62
C GLN A 174 -17.19 5.61 -9.76
N THR A 175 -17.63 6.83 -9.45
CA THR A 175 -18.10 7.79 -10.46
C THR A 175 -16.97 8.18 -11.40
N VAL A 176 -15.83 8.65 -10.87
CA VAL A 176 -14.74 9.22 -11.69
C VAL A 176 -13.84 8.17 -12.36
N THR A 177 -13.86 6.91 -11.92
CA THR A 177 -13.25 5.79 -12.67
C THR A 177 -14.21 5.13 -13.66
N SER A 178 -15.48 5.58 -13.75
CA SER A 178 -16.41 5.08 -14.76
C SER A 178 -16.10 5.65 -16.14
N ALA A 179 -16.23 4.82 -17.18
CA ALA A 179 -15.89 5.17 -18.56
C ALA A 179 -16.73 6.30 -19.18
N ASN A 180 -17.79 6.74 -18.50
CA ASN A 180 -18.73 7.77 -18.97
C ASN A 180 -18.69 9.05 -18.12
N CYS A 181 -17.70 9.22 -17.23
CA CYS A 181 -17.62 10.41 -16.38
C CYS A 181 -17.23 11.65 -17.21
N THR A 182 -18.11 12.65 -17.24
CA THR A 182 -17.78 14.02 -17.67
C THR A 182 -17.25 14.83 -16.49
N TYR A 183 -16.56 15.95 -16.77
CA TYR A 183 -16.11 16.89 -15.75
C TYR A 183 -17.25 17.33 -14.82
N GLU A 184 -18.38 17.71 -15.41
CA GLU A 184 -19.58 18.15 -14.68
C GLU A 184 -20.11 17.04 -13.77
N SER A 185 -20.21 15.80 -14.27
CA SER A 185 -20.66 14.66 -13.47
C SER A 185 -19.73 14.31 -12.31
N GLY A 186 -18.41 14.56 -12.48
CA GLY A 186 -17.44 14.47 -11.39
C GLY A 186 -17.69 15.54 -10.33
N VAL A 187 -17.84 16.80 -10.75
CA VAL A 187 -18.11 17.95 -9.85
C VAL A 187 -19.41 17.79 -9.05
N GLU A 188 -20.50 17.32 -9.66
CA GLU A 188 -21.77 17.08 -8.93
C GLU A 188 -21.69 15.93 -7.90
N ASN A 189 -20.70 15.04 -8.01
CA ASN A 189 -20.50 13.93 -7.06
C ASN A 189 -19.57 14.28 -5.88
N ILE A 190 -19.16 15.55 -5.75
CA ILE A 190 -18.39 16.06 -4.61
C ILE A 190 -19.36 16.39 -3.47
N ASP A 191 -19.41 15.51 -2.46
CA ASP A 191 -20.27 15.65 -1.30
C ASP A 191 -19.72 16.71 -0.33
N ILE A 192 -20.51 17.74 -0.05
CA ILE A 192 -20.20 18.80 0.92
C ILE A 192 -20.87 18.54 2.27
N GLY A 193 -22.07 17.98 2.27
CA GLY A 193 -22.89 17.77 3.46
C GLY A 193 -22.39 16.60 4.30
N GLY A 194 -22.02 15.49 3.65
CA GLY A 194 -21.47 14.31 4.29
C GLY A 194 -20.19 14.60 5.08
N PRO A 195 -19.10 15.12 4.46
CA PRO A 195 -17.86 15.39 5.17
C PRO A 195 -18.02 16.44 6.26
N ALA A 196 -18.89 17.43 6.07
CA ALA A 196 -19.21 18.42 7.11
C ALA A 196 -19.86 17.77 8.34
N MET A 197 -20.83 16.86 8.16
CA MET A 197 -21.46 16.14 9.27
C MET A 197 -20.48 15.17 9.95
N ILE A 198 -19.74 14.37 9.17
CA ILE A 198 -18.76 13.40 9.67
C ILE A 198 -17.71 14.10 10.56
N ARG A 199 -17.11 15.19 10.07
CA ARG A 199 -16.11 15.97 10.82
C ARG A 199 -16.70 16.64 12.06
N ALA A 200 -17.98 17.06 12.02
CA ALA A 200 -18.67 17.62 13.17
C ALA A 200 -18.88 16.58 14.28
N ALA A 201 -19.39 15.39 13.94
CA ALA A 201 -19.58 14.31 14.90
C ALA A 201 -18.25 13.77 15.46
N ALA A 202 -17.26 13.54 14.60
CA ALA A 202 -15.92 13.08 15.02
C ALA A 202 -15.20 14.08 15.94
N LYS A 203 -15.40 15.39 15.74
CA LYS A 203 -14.92 16.44 16.65
C LYS A 203 -15.59 16.35 18.04
N ASN A 204 -16.87 15.99 18.11
CA ASN A 204 -17.64 15.90 19.35
C ASN A 204 -17.80 14.46 19.88
N HIS A 205 -16.82 13.59 19.61
CA HIS A 205 -16.83 12.18 20.03
C HIS A 205 -16.89 11.94 21.55
N ALA A 206 -16.69 12.98 22.36
CA ALA A 206 -17.04 12.95 23.78
C ALA A 206 -18.52 12.58 24.00
N SER A 207 -19.41 13.03 23.12
CA SER A 207 -20.87 12.89 23.21
C SER A 207 -21.55 12.20 22.02
N VAL A 208 -20.93 12.17 20.83
CA VAL A 208 -21.57 11.68 19.59
C VAL A 208 -20.81 10.50 18.98
N THR A 209 -21.52 9.43 18.66
CA THR A 209 -20.98 8.27 17.92
C THR A 209 -21.06 8.54 16.42
N VAL A 210 -20.02 8.22 15.64
CA VAL A 210 -20.00 8.47 14.19
C VAL A 210 -19.63 7.19 13.42
N VAL A 211 -20.48 6.78 12.48
CA VAL A 211 -20.25 5.57 11.68
C VAL A 211 -20.25 5.92 10.19
N VAL A 212 -19.20 5.48 9.49
CA VAL A 212 -18.91 5.84 8.09
C VAL A 212 -18.80 4.62 7.15
N ASP A 213 -19.05 3.43 7.67
CA ASP A 213 -18.76 2.16 7.01
C ASP A 213 -19.78 1.10 7.49
N PRO A 214 -20.49 0.41 6.57
CA PRO A 214 -21.44 -0.66 6.93
C PRO A 214 -20.85 -1.82 7.74
N SER A 215 -19.53 -2.07 7.67
CA SER A 215 -18.89 -3.14 8.45
C SER A 215 -18.88 -2.92 9.96
N ASP A 216 -19.13 -1.68 10.42
CA ASP A 216 -19.23 -1.36 11.85
C ASP A 216 -20.65 -1.55 12.43
N TYR A 217 -21.67 -1.82 11.60
CA TYR A 217 -23.08 -1.77 12.00
C TYR A 217 -23.45 -2.81 13.06
N ASP A 218 -23.05 -4.07 12.88
CA ASP A 218 -23.37 -5.15 13.84
C ASP A 218 -22.63 -4.94 15.17
N ALA A 219 -21.35 -4.57 15.12
CA ALA A 219 -20.54 -4.29 16.31
C ALA A 219 -21.10 -3.09 17.12
N LEU A 220 -21.60 -2.05 16.43
CA LEU A 220 -22.34 -0.97 17.08
C LEU A 220 -23.61 -1.49 17.76
N LEU A 221 -24.43 -2.27 17.06
CA LEU A 221 -25.68 -2.80 17.62
C LEU A 221 -25.43 -3.73 18.82
N GLU A 222 -24.41 -4.58 18.78
CA GLU A 222 -24.01 -5.43 19.90
C GLU A 222 -23.58 -4.59 21.12
N GLN A 223 -22.75 -3.56 20.91
CA GLN A 223 -22.38 -2.64 21.99
C GLN A 223 -23.59 -1.87 22.55
N LEU A 224 -24.48 -1.36 21.71
CA LEU A 224 -25.65 -0.61 22.17
C LEU A 224 -26.68 -1.48 22.92
N LYS A 225 -26.63 -2.81 22.73
CA LYS A 225 -27.38 -3.82 23.49
C LYS A 225 -26.68 -4.18 24.81
N SER A 226 -25.36 -4.38 24.80
CA SER A 226 -24.61 -4.84 25.98
C SER A 226 -24.54 -3.83 27.13
N THR A 227 -24.85 -2.56 26.86
CA THR A 227 -24.87 -1.46 27.84
C THR A 227 -23.47 -1.25 28.48
N PRO A 228 -22.47 -0.85 27.67
CA PRO A 228 -21.09 -0.65 28.12
C PRO A 228 -20.96 0.40 29.22
N SER A 229 -19.84 0.34 29.94
CA SER A 229 -19.41 1.44 30.80
C SER A 229 -19.18 2.72 29.98
N ALA A 230 -19.19 3.86 30.68
CA ALA A 230 -18.90 5.16 30.06
C ALA A 230 -17.50 5.23 29.43
N GLU A 231 -16.54 4.44 29.94
CA GLU A 231 -15.17 4.36 29.42
C GLU A 231 -15.09 3.56 28.12
N GLU A 232 -15.67 2.35 28.08
CA GLU A 232 -15.75 1.53 26.86
C GLU A 232 -16.50 2.25 25.74
N ALA A 233 -17.63 2.89 26.06
CA ALA A 233 -18.39 3.68 25.10
C ALA A 233 -17.59 4.88 24.57
N LEU A 234 -16.80 5.55 25.42
CA LEU A 234 -15.92 6.65 24.99
C LEU A 234 -14.72 6.14 24.16
N ALA A 235 -14.17 4.97 24.47
CA ALA A 235 -13.11 4.34 23.69
C ALA A 235 -13.59 4.02 22.27
N THR A 236 -14.77 3.43 22.12
CA THR A 236 -15.37 3.16 20.80
C THR A 236 -15.68 4.45 20.04
N ARG A 237 -16.24 5.49 20.69
CA ARG A 237 -16.44 6.79 20.02
C ARG A 237 -15.12 7.44 19.56
N LYS A 238 -14.02 7.29 20.30
CA LYS A 238 -12.67 7.74 19.86
C LYS A 238 -12.16 6.96 18.64
N GLN A 239 -12.29 5.64 18.63
CA GLN A 239 -11.90 4.79 17.50
C GLN A 239 -12.72 5.13 16.24
N MET A 240 -14.03 5.29 16.41
CA MET A 240 -14.96 5.72 15.35
C MET A 240 -14.65 7.12 14.82
N ALA A 241 -14.30 8.07 15.70
CA ALA A 241 -13.87 9.41 15.29
C ALA A 241 -12.56 9.41 14.50
N TRP A 242 -11.60 8.55 14.85
CA TRP A 242 -10.41 8.34 14.03
C TRP A 242 -10.76 7.76 12.65
N LYS A 243 -11.60 6.73 12.58
CA LYS A 243 -12.07 6.13 11.31
C LYS A 243 -12.79 7.16 10.44
N ALA A 244 -13.61 8.01 11.05
CA ALA A 244 -14.32 9.12 10.40
C ALA A 244 -13.38 10.17 9.80
N PHE A 245 -12.36 10.62 10.55
CA PHE A 245 -11.36 11.56 9.99
C PHE A 245 -10.51 10.92 8.89
N GLN A 246 -10.13 9.64 9.02
CA GLN A 246 -9.41 8.91 7.98
C GLN A 246 -10.26 8.74 6.71
N HIS A 247 -11.57 8.48 6.84
CA HIS A 247 -12.50 8.37 5.72
C HIS A 247 -12.58 9.70 4.94
N THR A 248 -12.72 10.84 5.63
CA THR A 248 -12.72 12.15 4.96
C THR A 248 -11.36 12.51 4.36
N ALA A 249 -10.24 12.20 5.03
CA ALA A 249 -8.91 12.46 4.47
C ALA A 249 -8.64 11.64 3.20
N SER A 250 -9.09 10.39 3.14
CA SER A 250 -9.01 9.56 1.94
C SER A 250 -9.95 10.04 0.82
N TYR A 251 -11.14 10.54 1.17
CA TYR A 251 -12.06 11.14 0.21
C TYR A 251 -11.48 12.43 -0.41
N ASP A 252 -11.03 13.38 0.43
CA ASP A 252 -10.46 14.65 -0.02
C ASP A 252 -9.20 14.43 -0.89
N ALA A 253 -8.36 13.44 -0.55
CA ALA A 253 -7.22 13.03 -1.38
C ALA A 253 -7.65 12.51 -2.77
N THR A 254 -8.74 11.73 -2.83
CA THR A 254 -9.31 11.21 -4.08
C THR A 254 -9.86 12.34 -4.96
N VAL A 255 -10.54 13.32 -4.36
CA VAL A 255 -11.05 14.50 -5.07
C VAL A 255 -9.91 15.39 -5.58
N ALA A 256 -8.85 15.59 -4.77
CA ALA A 256 -7.68 16.36 -5.16
C ALA A 256 -6.89 15.71 -6.32
N GLU A 257 -6.72 14.38 -6.27
CA GLU A 257 -6.08 13.61 -7.35
C GLU A 257 -6.87 13.72 -8.66
N TRP A 258 -8.20 13.55 -8.61
CA TRP A 258 -9.05 13.72 -9.78
C TRP A 258 -8.97 15.13 -10.36
N MET A 259 -9.12 16.15 -9.50
CA MET A 259 -9.06 17.56 -9.88
C MET A 259 -7.74 17.92 -10.58
N TRP A 260 -6.59 17.48 -10.04
CA TRP A 260 -5.31 17.70 -10.71
C TRP A 260 -5.29 17.05 -12.10
N GLY A 261 -5.80 15.83 -12.22
CA GLY A 261 -5.95 15.13 -13.50
C GLY A 261 -6.89 15.80 -14.52
N GLN A 262 -7.68 16.81 -14.12
CA GLN A 262 -8.51 17.60 -15.04
C GLN A 262 -7.85 18.91 -15.50
N ILE A 263 -6.86 19.44 -14.76
CA ILE A 263 -6.34 20.81 -14.95
C ILE A 263 -4.82 20.93 -15.07
N GLY A 264 -4.07 19.87 -14.76
CA GLY A 264 -2.61 19.90 -14.61
C GLY A 264 -1.89 18.85 -15.42
N GLU A 265 -0.63 19.13 -15.76
CA GLU A 265 0.27 18.21 -16.46
C GLU A 265 1.43 17.80 -15.53
N GLY A 266 1.80 16.52 -15.56
CA GLY A 266 2.91 16.00 -14.77
C GLY A 266 2.64 15.91 -13.26
N PRO A 267 3.69 15.94 -12.41
CA PRO A 267 3.56 15.82 -10.96
C PRO A 267 2.75 16.97 -10.34
N ALA A 268 1.82 16.63 -9.45
CA ALA A 268 1.07 17.61 -8.68
C ALA A 268 1.97 18.42 -7.72
N PRO A 269 1.73 19.73 -7.52
CA PRO A 269 2.48 20.56 -6.57
C PRO A 269 2.41 20.07 -5.12
N GLU A 270 1.28 19.45 -4.75
CA GLU A 270 1.07 18.75 -3.48
C GLU A 270 0.48 17.36 -3.77
N LEU A 271 0.87 16.35 -2.99
CA LEU A 271 0.42 14.97 -3.17
C LEU A 271 0.00 14.34 -1.84
N ALA A 272 -1.26 13.90 -1.77
CA ALA A 272 -1.75 12.98 -0.75
C ALA A 272 -1.85 11.56 -1.34
N VAL A 273 -1.35 10.56 -0.60
CA VAL A 273 -1.46 9.14 -0.97
C VAL A 273 -2.34 8.43 0.06
N PRO A 274 -3.63 8.18 -0.23
CA PRO A 274 -4.52 7.53 0.72
C PRO A 274 -4.20 6.03 0.80
N MET A 275 -3.83 5.54 1.97
CA MET A 275 -3.43 4.14 2.18
C MET A 275 -4.33 3.44 3.20
N LYS A 276 -4.65 2.16 2.95
CA LYS A 276 -5.36 1.29 3.90
C LYS A 276 -4.41 0.19 4.38
N LEU A 277 -4.32 0.00 5.70
CA LEU A 277 -3.60 -1.14 6.29
C LEU A 277 -4.28 -2.44 5.84
N ALA A 278 -3.54 -3.32 5.19
CA ALA A 278 -4.01 -4.66 4.84
C ALA A 278 -3.66 -5.67 5.94
N GLN A 279 -2.41 -5.67 6.42
CA GLN A 279 -1.97 -6.50 7.55
C GLN A 279 -0.73 -5.93 8.25
N GLY A 280 -0.57 -6.22 9.54
CA GLY A 280 0.73 -6.12 10.19
C GLY A 280 1.69 -7.18 9.64
N LEU A 281 2.99 -6.91 9.64
CA LEU A 281 4.02 -7.88 9.22
C LEU A 281 4.87 -8.28 10.42
N ARG A 282 5.29 -9.54 10.46
CA ARG A 282 6.11 -10.10 11.55
C ARG A 282 7.40 -9.30 11.82
N TYR A 283 7.99 -8.76 10.76
CA TYR A 283 9.10 -7.79 10.77
C TYR A 283 9.30 -7.20 9.35
N GLY A 284 10.15 -6.19 9.23
CA GLY A 284 10.57 -5.56 7.96
C GLY A 284 11.60 -6.38 7.19
N GLU A 285 12.64 -5.76 6.65
CA GLU A 285 13.74 -6.49 5.99
C GLU A 285 14.48 -7.41 6.97
N ASN A 286 14.62 -6.96 8.22
CA ASN A 286 15.36 -7.62 9.29
C ASN A 286 14.48 -7.85 10.53
N PRO A 287 14.67 -8.93 11.33
CA PRO A 287 13.83 -9.28 12.47
C PRO A 287 13.66 -8.27 13.61
N HIS A 288 14.45 -7.20 13.64
CA HIS A 288 14.39 -6.14 14.67
C HIS A 288 13.58 -4.91 14.21
N GLN A 289 13.12 -4.88 12.96
CA GLN A 289 12.33 -3.79 12.38
C GLN A 289 10.85 -4.17 12.44
N ASN A 290 10.00 -3.36 13.08
CA ASN A 290 8.54 -3.51 12.96
C ASN A 290 8.09 -3.10 11.54
N ALA A 291 7.10 -3.80 10.97
CA ALA A 291 6.57 -3.46 9.65
C ALA A 291 5.08 -3.78 9.51
N ALA A 292 4.48 -3.26 8.44
CA ALA A 292 3.09 -3.44 8.06
C ALA A 292 2.98 -3.33 6.54
N PHE A 293 1.99 -4.00 5.95
CA PHE A 293 1.67 -3.90 4.53
C PHE A 293 0.42 -3.03 4.33
N TYR A 294 0.54 -2.02 3.48
CA TYR A 294 -0.52 -1.07 3.13
C TYR A 294 -0.83 -1.17 1.64
N VAL A 295 -2.10 -1.05 1.30
CA VAL A 295 -2.59 -0.91 -0.08
C VAL A 295 -2.85 0.56 -0.35
N ASP A 296 -2.32 1.08 -1.46
CA ASP A 296 -2.63 2.40 -1.98
C ASP A 296 -4.07 2.40 -2.53
N THR A 297 -4.85 3.42 -2.15
CA THR A 297 -6.27 3.58 -2.47
C THR A 297 -6.55 4.86 -3.28
N SER A 298 -5.52 5.38 -3.95
CA SER A 298 -5.62 6.40 -5.00
C SER A 298 -6.39 5.92 -6.24
N LEU A 299 -6.75 6.86 -7.11
CA LEU A 299 -7.38 6.61 -8.40
C LEU A 299 -6.41 5.98 -9.40
N ALA A 300 -5.14 6.40 -9.39
CA ALA A 300 -4.08 5.83 -10.22
C ALA A 300 -3.89 4.31 -10.01
N GLU A 301 -4.22 3.82 -8.81
CA GLU A 301 -4.11 2.41 -8.42
C GLU A 301 -5.45 1.64 -8.55
N ASN A 302 -6.51 2.28 -9.09
CA ASN A 302 -7.80 1.63 -9.27
C ASN A 302 -7.75 0.53 -10.35
N ASP A 303 -7.94 -0.72 -9.93
CA ASP A 303 -7.90 -1.92 -10.78
C ASP A 303 -6.57 -2.11 -11.54
N ALA A 304 -5.49 -1.43 -11.12
CA ALA A 304 -4.16 -1.50 -11.75
C ALA A 304 -3.48 -2.87 -11.63
N GLY A 305 -3.88 -3.69 -10.65
CA GLY A 305 -3.34 -5.02 -10.43
C GLY A 305 -1.97 -5.04 -9.73
N GLY A 306 -1.31 -6.20 -9.82
CA GLY A 306 -0.04 -6.48 -9.15
C GLY A 306 -0.21 -7.08 -7.75
N VAL A 307 0.92 -7.25 -7.06
CA VAL A 307 1.01 -8.02 -5.81
C VAL A 307 0.20 -7.41 -4.67
N ALA A 308 0.02 -6.08 -4.65
CA ALA A 308 -0.78 -5.39 -3.64
C ALA A 308 -2.26 -5.79 -3.63
N THR A 309 -2.78 -6.28 -4.77
CA THR A 309 -4.15 -6.77 -4.96
C THR A 309 -4.21 -8.30 -5.10
N SER A 310 -3.17 -9.03 -4.70
CA SER A 310 -3.10 -10.49 -4.87
C SER A 310 -3.93 -11.26 -3.84
N VAL A 311 -4.51 -12.37 -4.28
CA VAL A 311 -5.22 -13.35 -3.45
C VAL A 311 -4.26 -14.47 -3.07
N GLN A 312 -4.05 -14.68 -1.78
CA GLN A 312 -3.24 -15.79 -1.27
C GLN A 312 -4.11 -17.04 -1.06
N HIS A 313 -3.97 -18.03 -1.93
CA HIS A 313 -4.73 -19.29 -1.90
C HIS A 313 -4.18 -20.34 -0.92
N HIS A 314 -2.95 -20.18 -0.44
CA HIS A 314 -2.24 -21.18 0.39
C HIS A 314 -1.03 -20.59 1.13
N GLY A 315 -0.51 -21.32 2.12
CA GLY A 315 0.81 -21.09 2.72
C GLY A 315 0.82 -20.30 4.02
N LYS A 316 2.00 -19.79 4.39
CA LYS A 316 2.21 -18.90 5.55
C LYS A 316 1.94 -17.44 5.17
N GLU A 317 1.73 -16.58 6.16
CA GLU A 317 1.70 -15.11 5.98
C GLU A 317 2.92 -14.60 5.16
N MET A 318 2.68 -13.60 4.32
CA MET A 318 3.71 -12.87 3.60
C MET A 318 4.62 -12.09 4.57
N SER A 319 5.94 -12.19 4.41
CA SER A 319 6.91 -11.27 5.02
C SER A 319 7.16 -10.03 4.15
N TYR A 320 7.82 -9.00 4.69
CA TYR A 320 8.22 -7.81 3.93
C TYR A 320 9.05 -8.15 2.68
N ASN A 321 10.06 -9.01 2.82
CA ASN A 321 10.89 -9.47 1.70
C ASN A 321 10.11 -10.33 0.70
N ASN A 322 9.07 -11.06 1.16
CA ASN A 322 8.18 -11.78 0.25
C ASN A 322 7.39 -10.82 -0.66
N TYR A 323 6.95 -9.66 -0.17
CA TYR A 323 6.31 -8.64 -1.03
C TYR A 323 7.29 -8.04 -2.03
N LEU A 324 8.50 -7.66 -1.60
CA LEU A 324 9.52 -7.09 -2.50
C LEU A 324 9.94 -8.06 -3.61
N ASP A 325 10.27 -9.30 -3.26
CA ASP A 325 10.71 -10.29 -4.25
C ASP A 325 9.54 -10.75 -5.14
N ALA A 326 8.29 -10.79 -4.64
CA ALA A 326 7.13 -11.12 -5.45
C ALA A 326 6.77 -10.02 -6.45
N ASP A 327 6.85 -8.74 -6.04
CA ASP A 327 6.60 -7.61 -6.93
C ASP A 327 7.66 -7.51 -8.02
N ALA A 328 8.93 -7.73 -7.66
CA ALA A 328 10.02 -7.88 -8.62
C ALA A 328 9.79 -9.06 -9.57
N ALA A 329 9.42 -10.25 -9.08
CA ALA A 329 9.16 -11.42 -9.93
C ALA A 329 8.00 -11.19 -10.90
N TYR A 330 6.87 -10.74 -10.38
CA TYR A 330 5.64 -10.64 -11.15
C TYR A 330 5.64 -9.46 -12.12
N SER A 331 6.21 -8.31 -11.74
CA SER A 331 6.41 -7.18 -12.66
C SER A 331 7.38 -7.56 -13.78
N THR A 332 8.49 -8.25 -13.46
CA THR A 332 9.41 -8.77 -14.49
C THR A 332 8.71 -9.74 -15.45
N CYS A 333 7.78 -10.56 -14.96
CA CYS A 333 7.05 -11.51 -15.80
C CYS A 333 5.95 -10.85 -16.64
N CYS A 334 5.27 -9.82 -16.12
CA CYS A 334 4.24 -9.05 -16.83
C CYS A 334 4.79 -8.21 -18.00
N ASP A 335 6.09 -7.90 -18.00
CA ASP A 335 6.77 -7.19 -19.08
C ASP A 335 6.93 -8.05 -20.36
N PHE A 336 6.89 -9.38 -20.27
CA PHE A 336 7.01 -10.28 -21.43
C PHE A 336 5.66 -10.53 -22.12
N ALA A 337 5.66 -10.41 -23.44
CA ALA A 337 4.49 -10.70 -24.29
C ALA A 337 4.26 -12.21 -24.46
N ASP A 338 5.32 -12.98 -24.70
CA ASP A 338 5.27 -14.44 -24.89
C ASP A 338 4.95 -15.18 -23.58
N ALA A 339 4.75 -16.51 -23.62
CA ALA A 339 4.56 -17.30 -22.40
C ALA A 339 5.91 -17.51 -21.69
N THR A 340 6.02 -17.04 -20.44
CA THR A 340 7.31 -16.84 -19.77
C THR A 340 7.26 -17.32 -18.31
N CYS A 341 8.37 -17.92 -17.86
CA CYS A 341 8.66 -18.17 -16.45
C CYS A 341 9.80 -17.24 -16.00
N VAL A 342 9.61 -16.58 -14.85
CA VAL A 342 10.63 -15.77 -14.18
C VAL A 342 10.88 -16.34 -12.78
N ILE A 343 12.14 -16.43 -12.36
CA ILE A 343 12.54 -16.78 -11.00
C ILE A 343 13.38 -15.64 -10.42
N VAL A 344 12.95 -15.08 -9.29
CA VAL A 344 13.62 -13.99 -8.59
C VAL A 344 14.09 -14.42 -7.21
N LYS A 345 15.20 -13.83 -6.77
CA LYS A 345 15.69 -13.84 -5.39
C LYS A 345 16.39 -12.53 -5.08
N HIS A 346 16.01 -11.88 -3.99
CA HIS A 346 16.54 -10.57 -3.58
C HIS A 346 16.43 -9.50 -4.69
N THR A 347 15.21 -9.35 -5.21
CA THR A 347 14.77 -8.39 -6.25
C THR A 347 15.47 -8.49 -7.62
N ASN A 348 16.27 -9.53 -7.87
CA ASN A 348 16.94 -9.76 -9.16
C ASN A 348 16.49 -11.09 -9.79
N PRO A 349 16.23 -11.14 -11.10
CA PRO A 349 15.85 -12.38 -11.80
C PRO A 349 17.07 -13.30 -11.98
N CYS A 350 17.11 -14.40 -11.23
CA CYS A 350 18.16 -15.42 -11.37
C CYS A 350 17.91 -16.40 -12.51
N GLY A 351 16.66 -16.56 -12.95
CA GLY A 351 16.31 -17.35 -14.11
C GLY A 351 15.13 -16.77 -14.86
N VAL A 352 15.20 -16.74 -16.19
CA VAL A 352 14.10 -16.33 -17.07
C VAL A 352 14.14 -17.21 -18.32
N ALA A 353 12.98 -17.66 -18.79
CA ALA A 353 12.85 -18.27 -20.11
C ALA A 353 11.45 -18.08 -20.70
N SER A 354 11.37 -17.91 -22.02
CA SER A 354 10.13 -17.81 -22.79
C SER A 354 10.00 -18.98 -23.77
N ARG A 355 8.83 -19.63 -23.82
CA ARG A 355 8.51 -20.78 -24.68
C ARG A 355 7.02 -20.83 -24.97
N GLU A 356 6.61 -21.51 -26.05
CA GLU A 356 5.20 -21.81 -26.30
C GLU A 356 4.62 -22.71 -25.19
N ASP A 357 5.40 -23.71 -24.74
CA ASP A 357 5.11 -24.50 -23.54
C ASP A 357 5.65 -23.83 -22.28
N LEU A 358 4.75 -23.44 -21.37
CA LEU A 358 5.09 -22.83 -20.08
C LEU A 358 5.83 -23.81 -19.15
N LEU A 359 5.71 -25.13 -19.38
CA LEU A 359 6.40 -26.18 -18.64
C LEU A 359 7.88 -26.29 -19.08
N GLU A 360 8.17 -26.21 -20.38
CA GLU A 360 9.54 -25.99 -20.86
C GLU A 360 10.12 -24.66 -20.34
N ALA A 361 9.36 -23.55 -20.40
CA ALA A 361 9.81 -22.27 -19.85
C ALA A 361 10.19 -22.37 -18.36
N TYR A 362 9.38 -23.07 -17.55
CA TYR A 362 9.69 -23.34 -16.14
C TYR A 362 11.01 -24.11 -15.98
N ARG A 363 11.16 -25.24 -16.68
CA ARG A 363 12.37 -26.07 -16.61
C ARG A 363 13.63 -25.27 -16.95
N LEU A 364 13.59 -24.50 -18.04
CA LEU A 364 14.73 -23.69 -18.50
C LEU A 364 15.05 -22.53 -17.56
N ALA A 365 14.03 -21.89 -16.97
CA ALA A 365 14.24 -20.83 -15.97
C ALA A 365 14.87 -21.38 -14.67
N VAL A 366 14.60 -22.63 -14.27
CA VAL A 366 15.31 -23.26 -13.14
C VAL A 366 16.75 -23.62 -13.51
N ILE A 367 16.99 -24.12 -14.71
CA ILE A 367 18.32 -24.56 -15.18
C ILE A 367 19.29 -23.37 -15.35
N ALA A 368 18.78 -22.15 -15.59
CA ALA A 368 19.59 -20.93 -15.70
C ALA A 368 20.49 -20.64 -14.48
N ASP A 369 19.98 -20.83 -13.26
CA ASP A 369 20.75 -20.74 -12.02
C ASP A 369 20.04 -21.54 -10.90
N PRO A 370 20.20 -22.88 -10.85
CA PRO A 370 19.44 -23.72 -9.93
C PRO A 370 19.79 -23.46 -8.45
N ILE A 371 21.00 -22.99 -8.18
CA ILE A 371 21.48 -22.65 -6.83
C ILE A 371 20.78 -21.38 -6.33
N SER A 372 20.66 -20.36 -7.17
CA SER A 372 19.92 -19.14 -6.83
C SER A 372 18.40 -19.37 -6.88
N ALA A 373 17.88 -20.20 -7.79
CA ALA A 373 16.46 -20.52 -7.86
C ALA A 373 15.93 -21.23 -6.60
N PHE A 374 16.79 -21.94 -5.86
CA PHE A 374 16.41 -22.59 -4.62
C PHE A 374 16.04 -21.58 -3.52
N GLY A 375 14.79 -21.63 -3.05
CA GLY A 375 14.21 -20.64 -2.15
C GLY A 375 13.80 -19.32 -2.82
N GLY A 376 13.84 -19.25 -4.15
CA GLY A 376 13.34 -18.10 -4.90
C GLY A 376 11.81 -18.03 -4.97
N ILE A 377 11.34 -17.05 -5.74
CA ILE A 377 9.94 -16.86 -6.12
C ILE A 377 9.79 -17.14 -7.60
N VAL A 378 8.83 -17.99 -7.96
CA VAL A 378 8.53 -18.34 -9.36
C VAL A 378 7.29 -17.57 -9.81
N ALA A 379 7.40 -16.82 -10.90
CA ALA A 379 6.33 -16.04 -11.50
C ALA A 379 6.03 -16.50 -12.93
N PHE A 380 4.74 -16.51 -13.27
CA PHE A 380 4.22 -16.85 -14.60
C PHE A 380 3.30 -15.74 -15.11
N ASN A 381 3.34 -15.45 -16.41
CA ASN A 381 2.46 -14.49 -17.09
C ASN A 381 1.29 -15.15 -17.83
N ARG A 382 1.02 -16.43 -17.52
CA ARG A 382 -0.10 -17.25 -18.02
C ARG A 382 -0.63 -18.14 -16.89
N SER A 383 -1.81 -18.74 -17.08
CA SER A 383 -2.44 -19.60 -16.09
C SER A 383 -1.57 -20.83 -15.78
N VAL A 384 -1.54 -21.26 -14.52
CA VAL A 384 -0.92 -22.55 -14.13
C VAL A 384 -1.96 -23.65 -14.18
N ASP A 385 -1.68 -24.73 -14.92
CA ASP A 385 -2.52 -25.91 -15.06
C ASP A 385 -2.08 -27.09 -14.17
N ALA A 386 -2.66 -28.27 -14.39
CA ALA A 386 -2.36 -29.48 -13.63
C ALA A 386 -0.99 -30.10 -13.99
N ASP A 387 -0.53 -29.98 -15.23
CA ASP A 387 0.75 -30.53 -15.69
C ASP A 387 1.91 -29.68 -15.17
N LEU A 388 1.83 -28.37 -15.35
CA LEU A 388 2.80 -27.43 -14.79
C LEU A 388 2.80 -27.46 -13.25
N ALA A 389 1.65 -27.60 -12.59
CA ALA A 389 1.61 -27.77 -11.14
C ALA A 389 2.29 -29.06 -10.66
N ARG A 390 2.16 -30.17 -11.41
CA ARG A 390 2.89 -31.43 -11.12
C ARG A 390 4.40 -31.24 -11.31
N GLU A 391 4.81 -30.57 -12.38
CA GLU A 391 6.21 -30.26 -12.64
C GLU A 391 6.80 -29.38 -11.53
N ILE A 392 6.22 -28.19 -11.26
CA ILE A 392 6.68 -27.28 -10.19
C ILE A 392 6.77 -28.00 -8.85
N ARG A 393 5.81 -28.89 -8.54
CA ARG A 393 5.78 -29.66 -7.31
C ARG A 393 6.97 -30.62 -7.19
N GLU A 394 7.19 -31.45 -8.20
CA GLU A 394 8.14 -32.57 -8.14
C GLU A 394 9.49 -32.31 -8.83
N PHE A 395 9.74 -31.16 -9.44
CA PHE A 395 11.02 -30.84 -10.06
C PHE A 395 12.19 -30.99 -9.07
N ARG A 396 13.23 -31.72 -9.51
CA ARG A 396 14.46 -31.94 -8.76
C ARG A 396 15.54 -30.94 -9.17
N SER A 397 16.41 -30.60 -8.25
CA SER A 397 17.54 -29.69 -8.47
C SER A 397 18.46 -30.24 -9.57
N PRO A 398 18.71 -29.51 -10.67
CA PRO A 398 19.69 -29.91 -11.68
C PRO A 398 21.11 -30.11 -11.12
N THR A 399 21.40 -29.60 -9.92
CA THR A 399 22.71 -29.72 -9.25
C THR A 399 22.94 -31.11 -8.62
N ASP A 400 21.89 -31.84 -8.24
CA ASP A 400 22.00 -33.14 -7.55
C ASP A 400 21.07 -34.25 -8.08
N GLY A 401 19.99 -33.91 -8.80
CA GLY A 401 18.99 -34.85 -9.32
C GLY A 401 18.01 -35.42 -8.28
N GLU A 402 18.20 -35.14 -6.99
CA GLU A 402 17.47 -35.77 -5.88
C GLU A 402 16.60 -34.79 -5.10
N THR A 403 17.16 -33.61 -4.77
CA THR A 403 16.53 -32.60 -3.91
C THR A 403 15.39 -31.92 -4.66
N ARG A 404 14.17 -31.95 -4.13
CA ARG A 404 13.07 -31.16 -4.71
C ARG A 404 13.35 -29.66 -4.58
N MET A 405 13.15 -28.91 -5.65
CA MET A 405 13.27 -27.46 -5.62
C MET A 405 12.36 -26.87 -4.55
N PHE A 406 12.93 -26.07 -3.66
CA PHE A 406 12.20 -25.28 -2.67
C PHE A 406 11.88 -23.90 -3.25
N TYR A 407 10.68 -23.38 -2.99
CA TYR A 407 10.26 -22.02 -3.34
C TYR A 407 9.49 -21.42 -2.16
N GLU A 408 9.67 -20.13 -1.92
CA GLU A 408 8.89 -19.38 -0.91
C GLU A 408 7.49 -19.04 -1.43
N ILE A 409 7.37 -18.74 -2.74
CA ILE A 409 6.14 -18.31 -3.41
C ILE A 409 6.11 -18.82 -4.86
N VAL A 410 4.92 -19.19 -5.34
CA VAL A 410 4.57 -19.21 -6.77
C VAL A 410 3.47 -18.17 -7.02
N ILE A 411 3.59 -17.36 -8.07
CA ILE A 411 2.62 -16.32 -8.45
C ILE A 411 2.22 -16.41 -9.94
N ALA A 412 0.94 -16.27 -10.24
CA ALA A 412 0.38 -16.36 -11.60
C ALA A 412 -0.88 -15.48 -11.76
N PRO A 413 -1.31 -15.17 -13.00
CA PRO A 413 -2.59 -14.52 -13.26
C PRO A 413 -3.82 -15.35 -12.88
N SER A 414 -3.70 -16.69 -12.89
CA SER A 414 -4.77 -17.62 -12.52
C SER A 414 -4.23 -19.04 -12.32
N TYR A 415 -5.02 -19.90 -11.67
CA TYR A 415 -4.77 -21.33 -11.53
C TYR A 415 -5.99 -22.14 -12.01
N THR A 416 -5.77 -23.29 -12.63
CA THR A 416 -6.85 -24.28 -12.74
C THR A 416 -7.16 -24.86 -11.36
N PRO A 417 -8.41 -25.27 -11.06
CA PRO A 417 -8.73 -25.85 -9.76
C PRO A 417 -7.88 -27.08 -9.41
N GLU A 418 -7.61 -27.94 -10.39
CA GLU A 418 -6.74 -29.10 -10.22
C GLU A 418 -5.28 -28.70 -9.98
N GLY A 419 -4.74 -27.77 -10.78
CA GLY A 419 -3.38 -27.27 -10.62
C GLY A 419 -3.14 -26.62 -9.25
N LEU A 420 -4.13 -25.88 -8.75
CA LEU A 420 -4.08 -25.27 -7.42
C LEU A 420 -3.98 -26.32 -6.30
N GLU A 421 -4.83 -27.36 -6.31
CA GLU A 421 -4.79 -28.43 -5.31
C GLU A 421 -3.51 -29.28 -5.40
N ILE A 422 -3.01 -29.54 -6.61
CA ILE A 422 -1.73 -30.24 -6.83
C ILE A 422 -0.58 -29.42 -6.21
N LEU A 423 -0.55 -28.10 -6.45
CA LEU A 423 0.51 -27.21 -5.98
C LEU A 423 0.45 -26.95 -4.47
N LYS A 424 -0.75 -26.89 -3.86
CA LYS A 424 -0.93 -26.90 -2.40
C LYS A 424 -0.23 -28.11 -1.75
N GLY A 425 -0.21 -29.24 -2.45
CA GLY A 425 0.51 -30.45 -2.05
C GLY A 425 2.05 -30.38 -2.06
N LYS A 426 2.68 -29.32 -2.59
CA LYS A 426 4.16 -29.18 -2.60
C LYS A 426 4.73 -28.91 -1.20
N SER A 427 4.10 -28.01 -0.43
CA SER A 427 4.49 -27.69 0.95
C SER A 427 3.36 -26.97 1.68
N LYS A 428 3.24 -27.18 3.00
CA LYS A 428 2.37 -26.37 3.88
C LYS A 428 2.84 -24.92 4.05
N THR A 429 4.04 -24.58 3.59
CA THR A 429 4.63 -23.23 3.75
C THR A 429 4.62 -22.41 2.47
N LEU A 430 4.48 -23.05 1.31
CA LEU A 430 4.50 -22.40 0.00
C LEU A 430 3.33 -21.43 -0.11
N ARG A 431 3.62 -20.18 -0.46
CA ARG A 431 2.58 -19.20 -0.78
C ARG A 431 2.20 -19.35 -2.25
N ILE A 432 0.90 -19.40 -2.51
CA ILE A 432 0.37 -19.46 -3.87
C ILE A 432 -0.45 -18.20 -4.05
N LEU A 433 -0.01 -17.30 -4.93
CA LEU A 433 -0.59 -15.98 -5.13
C LEU A 433 -1.22 -15.88 -6.52
N GLU A 434 -2.49 -15.51 -6.56
CA GLU A 434 -3.17 -15.10 -7.79
C GLU A 434 -3.21 -13.58 -7.85
N ALA A 435 -2.76 -12.99 -8.95
CA ALA A 435 -2.67 -11.54 -9.09
C ALA A 435 -3.10 -11.10 -10.49
N LYS A 436 -3.90 -10.03 -10.61
CA LYS A 436 -4.14 -9.40 -11.92
C LYS A 436 -2.83 -8.85 -12.47
N ALA A 437 -2.51 -9.16 -13.73
CA ALA A 437 -1.32 -8.65 -14.41
C ALA A 437 -1.29 -7.11 -14.39
N ARG A 438 -0.13 -6.55 -14.03
CA ARG A 438 0.13 -5.11 -13.99
C ARG A 438 1.13 -4.77 -15.08
N ALA A 439 0.67 -4.07 -16.13
CA ALA A 439 1.58 -3.49 -17.11
C ALA A 439 2.45 -2.41 -16.44
N PRO A 440 3.74 -2.27 -16.79
CA PRO A 440 4.59 -1.21 -16.25
C PRO A 440 3.99 0.15 -16.63
N SER A 441 3.43 0.85 -15.65
CA SER A 441 2.60 2.03 -15.88
C SER A 441 2.41 2.84 -14.58
N GLY A 442 1.93 4.07 -14.73
CA GLY A 442 1.63 4.95 -13.60
C GLY A 442 2.87 5.51 -12.88
N ARG A 443 2.67 5.82 -11.60
CA ARG A 443 3.61 6.52 -10.72
C ARG A 443 4.43 5.52 -9.91
N SER A 444 5.74 5.76 -9.79
CA SER A 444 6.59 5.13 -8.79
C SER A 444 7.02 6.17 -7.74
N LEU A 445 6.97 5.79 -6.47
CA LEU A 445 7.40 6.58 -5.32
C LEU A 445 8.50 5.86 -4.56
N ARG A 446 9.62 6.54 -4.29
CA ARG A 446 10.75 6.01 -3.52
C ARG A 446 11.05 6.90 -2.33
N GLN A 447 11.06 6.33 -1.12
CA GLN A 447 11.36 7.10 0.09
C GLN A 447 12.83 7.53 0.12
N VAL A 448 13.07 8.74 0.63
CA VAL A 448 14.39 9.27 0.99
C VAL A 448 14.33 9.90 2.39
N ALA A 449 15.47 10.23 2.98
CA ALA A 449 15.51 10.84 4.32
C ALA A 449 14.76 12.19 4.32
N GLY A 450 13.59 12.23 4.97
CA GLY A 450 12.74 13.41 5.06
C GLY A 450 11.81 13.67 3.86
N GLY A 451 11.68 12.76 2.89
CA GLY A 451 10.82 12.99 1.73
C GLY A 451 10.65 11.79 0.80
N TRP A 452 10.15 12.05 -0.41
CA TRP A 452 9.89 11.05 -1.45
C TRP A 452 10.38 11.56 -2.81
N LEU A 453 10.89 10.65 -3.63
CA LEU A 453 11.15 10.86 -5.05
C LEU A 453 9.97 10.30 -5.85
N GLN A 454 9.50 11.04 -6.85
CA GLN A 454 8.48 10.59 -7.80
C GLN A 454 9.07 10.44 -9.21
N GLN A 455 8.73 9.36 -9.90
CA GLN A 455 8.99 9.18 -11.33
C GLN A 455 7.85 8.39 -12.00
N GLY A 456 7.85 8.33 -13.33
CA GLY A 456 7.07 7.34 -14.06
C GLY A 456 7.65 5.93 -13.93
N ALA A 457 6.82 4.91 -14.14
CA ALA A 457 7.27 3.55 -14.35
C ALA A 457 8.07 3.42 -15.67
N ASP A 458 9.11 2.60 -15.67
CA ASP A 458 9.87 2.26 -16.89
C ASP A 458 9.06 1.29 -17.75
N ASN A 459 8.36 1.84 -18.75
CA ASN A 459 7.32 1.15 -19.54
C ASN A 459 7.71 0.87 -21.00
N LEU A 460 8.95 1.17 -21.37
CA LEU A 460 9.46 0.84 -22.70
C LEU A 460 9.78 -0.66 -22.78
N THR A 461 9.47 -1.25 -23.92
CA THR A 461 9.56 -2.68 -24.23
C THR A 461 10.19 -2.84 -25.63
N PRO A 462 10.78 -4.00 -25.98
CA PRO A 462 11.63 -4.13 -27.18
C PRO A 462 10.91 -3.99 -28.55
N ASP A 463 9.58 -3.87 -28.54
CA ASP A 463 8.71 -3.48 -29.66
C ASP A 463 8.61 -1.96 -29.88
N LYS A 464 8.87 -1.15 -28.83
CA LYS A 464 8.80 0.32 -28.83
C LYS A 464 10.18 0.99 -28.91
N ILE A 465 11.23 0.20 -29.11
CA ILE A 465 12.63 0.63 -29.11
C ILE A 465 13.21 0.26 -30.48
N GLU A 466 13.91 1.21 -31.11
CA GLU A 466 14.68 0.95 -32.33
C GLU A 466 16.00 0.25 -31.95
N PHE A 467 16.33 -0.84 -32.63
CA PHE A 467 17.59 -1.58 -32.42
C PHE A 467 18.46 -1.38 -33.67
N THR A 468 19.44 -0.49 -33.58
CA THR A 468 20.29 -0.09 -34.72
C THR A 468 21.60 -0.88 -34.70
N CYS A 469 21.84 -1.68 -35.75
CA CYS A 469 23.13 -2.35 -35.94
C CYS A 469 24.20 -1.33 -36.32
N VAL A 470 25.33 -1.30 -35.60
CA VAL A 470 26.44 -0.36 -35.81
C VAL A 470 27.77 -1.04 -36.15
N SER A 471 27.86 -2.37 -36.00
CA SER A 471 28.95 -3.21 -36.51
C SER A 471 28.81 -3.53 -38.00
N LYS A 472 29.92 -3.96 -38.62
CA LYS A 472 29.93 -4.60 -39.95
C LYS A 472 29.15 -5.92 -39.95
N ALA A 473 29.36 -6.75 -38.93
CA ALA A 473 28.58 -7.97 -38.72
C ALA A 473 27.10 -7.61 -38.48
N GLN A 474 26.19 -8.39 -39.07
CA GLN A 474 24.73 -8.17 -38.99
C GLN A 474 24.07 -9.27 -38.14
N PRO A 475 23.02 -8.96 -37.35
CA PRO A 475 22.33 -9.97 -36.54
C PRO A 475 21.57 -10.97 -37.41
N THR A 476 21.59 -12.24 -37.00
CA THR A 476 20.57 -13.21 -37.47
C THR A 476 19.20 -12.91 -36.83
N PRO A 477 18.08 -13.41 -37.37
CA PRO A 477 16.76 -13.27 -36.75
C PRO A 477 16.71 -13.80 -35.31
N GLU A 478 17.42 -14.90 -35.04
CA GLU A 478 17.52 -15.55 -33.73
C GLU A 478 18.33 -14.69 -32.77
N GLN A 479 19.48 -14.15 -33.20
CA GLN A 479 20.25 -13.19 -32.42
C GLN A 479 19.43 -11.93 -32.10
N LEU A 480 18.66 -11.40 -33.04
CA LEU A 480 17.82 -10.22 -32.80
C LEU A 480 16.70 -10.51 -31.79
N ALA A 481 16.08 -11.70 -31.85
CA ALA A 481 15.09 -12.13 -30.85
C ALA A 481 15.73 -12.29 -29.47
N ASP A 482 16.89 -12.95 -29.38
CA ASP A 482 17.64 -13.11 -28.13
C ASP A 482 18.12 -11.77 -27.56
N LEU A 483 18.55 -10.82 -28.39
CA LEU A 483 18.97 -9.48 -27.95
C LEU A 483 17.78 -8.71 -27.34
N LYS A 484 16.59 -8.83 -27.93
CA LYS A 484 15.35 -8.23 -27.38
C LYS A 484 14.95 -8.89 -26.06
N PHE A 485 15.05 -10.23 -25.96
CA PHE A 485 14.83 -10.97 -24.71
C PHE A 485 15.85 -10.57 -23.62
N ALA A 486 17.13 -10.48 -23.95
CA ALA A 486 18.19 -10.06 -23.03
C ALA A 486 18.01 -8.60 -22.59
N TRP A 487 17.64 -7.71 -23.51
CA TRP A 487 17.32 -6.32 -23.19
C TRP A 487 16.16 -6.19 -22.21
N LEU A 488 15.12 -7.01 -22.37
CA LEU A 488 14.01 -7.05 -21.41
C LEU A 488 14.44 -7.64 -20.06
N CYS A 489 15.30 -8.66 -20.04
CA CYS A 489 15.89 -9.16 -18.79
C CYS A 489 16.73 -8.09 -18.07
N VAL A 490 17.60 -7.36 -18.76
CA VAL A 490 18.55 -6.41 -18.14
C VAL A 490 17.84 -5.23 -17.47
N LYS A 491 16.68 -4.81 -18.00
CA LYS A 491 15.76 -3.81 -17.41
C LYS A 491 15.28 -4.16 -15.99
N HIS A 492 15.29 -5.44 -15.61
CA HIS A 492 14.82 -5.92 -14.31
C HIS A 492 15.94 -6.29 -13.33
N VAL A 493 17.20 -6.29 -13.79
CA VAL A 493 18.38 -6.51 -12.94
C VAL A 493 18.86 -5.17 -12.34
N LYS A 494 19.40 -5.20 -11.11
CA LYS A 494 19.91 -3.98 -10.44
C LYS A 494 21.23 -3.49 -11.07
N SER A 495 21.40 -2.18 -11.20
CA SER A 495 22.49 -1.53 -11.94
C SER A 495 23.84 -1.47 -11.19
N ASN A 496 24.99 -1.51 -11.86
CA ASN A 496 25.17 -1.75 -13.30
C ASN A 496 24.82 -3.20 -13.65
N ALA A 497 23.92 -3.38 -14.61
CA ALA A 497 23.39 -4.67 -15.00
C ALA A 497 23.93 -5.13 -16.36
N ILE A 498 24.29 -6.41 -16.41
CA ILE A 498 24.59 -7.16 -17.63
C ILE A 498 23.79 -8.46 -17.57
N THR A 499 23.19 -8.85 -18.68
CA THR A 499 22.59 -10.18 -18.86
C THR A 499 23.16 -10.86 -20.09
N VAL A 500 23.40 -12.16 -20.01
CA VAL A 500 23.77 -13.02 -21.13
C VAL A 500 22.63 -14.01 -21.37
N ALA A 501 22.18 -14.17 -22.61
CA ALA A 501 21.03 -15.01 -22.97
C ALA A 501 21.28 -15.77 -24.28
N LYS A 502 20.55 -16.87 -24.49
CA LYS A 502 20.54 -17.63 -25.73
C LYS A 502 19.26 -18.46 -25.85
N ASN A 503 18.68 -18.56 -27.04
CA ASN A 503 17.42 -19.26 -27.32
C ASN A 503 16.31 -18.88 -26.32
N GLN A 504 16.10 -17.59 -26.08
CA GLN A 504 15.16 -17.01 -25.11
C GLN A 504 15.25 -17.64 -23.70
N LYS A 505 16.46 -17.97 -23.26
CA LYS A 505 16.81 -18.41 -21.91
C LYS A 505 17.91 -17.49 -21.37
N LEU A 506 17.75 -17.01 -20.14
CA LEU A 506 18.82 -16.33 -19.41
C LEU A 506 19.93 -17.36 -19.09
N LEU A 507 21.18 -17.05 -19.46
CA LEU A 507 22.36 -17.86 -19.13
C LEU A 507 23.08 -17.32 -17.90
N GLY A 508 23.06 -16.00 -17.69
CA GLY A 508 23.71 -15.39 -16.55
C GLY A 508 23.37 -13.91 -16.41
N MET A 509 23.47 -13.40 -15.19
CA MET A 509 23.38 -11.97 -14.90
C MET A 509 24.50 -11.51 -13.98
N GLY A 510 25.02 -10.31 -14.25
CA GLY A 510 25.90 -9.56 -13.37
C GLY A 510 25.14 -8.35 -12.84
N SER A 511 24.77 -8.40 -11.55
CA SER A 511 23.86 -7.45 -10.90
C SER A 511 24.56 -6.56 -9.87
N GLY A 512 24.15 -5.31 -9.78
CA GLY A 512 24.45 -4.42 -8.66
C GLY A 512 25.90 -3.95 -8.53
N GLN A 513 26.75 -4.14 -9.55
CA GLN A 513 28.17 -3.82 -9.44
C GLN A 513 28.44 -2.32 -9.63
N PRO A 514 29.33 -1.69 -8.84
CA PRO A 514 29.75 -0.31 -9.06
C PRO A 514 30.52 -0.07 -10.37
N ASN A 515 31.11 -1.12 -10.97
CA ASN A 515 31.76 -1.05 -12.28
C ASN A 515 31.17 -2.10 -13.25
N ARG A 516 31.13 -1.76 -14.55
CA ARG A 516 30.50 -2.59 -15.59
C ARG A 516 31.29 -3.85 -15.92
N VAL A 517 32.63 -3.79 -15.86
CA VAL A 517 33.53 -4.94 -16.09
C VAL A 517 33.18 -6.12 -15.19
N LYS A 518 32.97 -5.91 -13.88
CA LYS A 518 32.65 -7.03 -12.98
C LYS A 518 31.24 -7.58 -13.22
N SER A 519 30.28 -6.77 -13.69
CA SER A 519 28.98 -7.30 -14.16
C SER A 519 29.14 -8.18 -15.39
N VAL A 520 29.96 -7.79 -16.38
CA VAL A 520 30.26 -8.64 -17.54
C VAL A 520 30.90 -9.96 -17.09
N GLN A 521 31.94 -9.89 -16.26
CA GLN A 521 32.63 -11.07 -15.74
C GLN A 521 31.67 -12.02 -14.99
N ILE A 522 30.81 -11.52 -14.10
CA ILE A 522 29.84 -12.36 -13.36
C ILE A 522 28.79 -12.97 -14.30
N ALA A 523 28.31 -12.22 -15.30
CA ALA A 523 27.32 -12.74 -16.24
C ALA A 523 27.89 -13.88 -17.11
N LEU A 524 29.13 -13.72 -17.58
CA LEU A 524 29.86 -14.76 -18.33
C LEU A 524 30.23 -15.97 -17.46
N GLU A 525 30.69 -15.73 -16.23
CA GLU A 525 31.00 -16.75 -15.23
C GLU A 525 29.79 -17.64 -14.92
N LYS A 526 28.58 -17.06 -14.84
CA LYS A 526 27.32 -17.81 -14.69
C LYS A 526 26.87 -18.54 -15.95
N ALA A 527 27.06 -17.95 -17.12
CA ALA A 527 26.70 -18.56 -18.40
C ALA A 527 27.60 -19.77 -18.78
N THR A 528 28.71 -19.97 -18.08
CA THR A 528 29.62 -21.13 -18.17
C THR A 528 29.97 -21.54 -19.61
N ALA A 529 29.57 -22.72 -20.06
CA ALA A 529 29.86 -23.25 -21.40
C ALA A 529 28.82 -22.86 -22.46
N GLU A 530 27.70 -22.22 -22.08
CA GLU A 530 26.65 -21.80 -23.02
C GLU A 530 26.92 -20.42 -23.65
N VAL A 531 28.00 -19.72 -23.24
CA VAL A 531 28.39 -18.39 -23.75
C VAL A 531 28.67 -18.38 -25.26
N GLU A 532 29.22 -19.45 -25.83
CA GLU A 532 29.62 -19.51 -27.24
C GLU A 532 28.40 -19.30 -28.16
N GLY A 533 28.41 -18.23 -28.95
CA GLY A 533 27.27 -17.81 -29.78
C GLY A 533 26.03 -17.34 -29.00
N SER A 534 26.18 -16.97 -27.72
CA SER A 534 25.15 -16.27 -26.94
C SER A 534 25.09 -14.78 -27.29
N VAL A 535 24.13 -14.05 -26.70
CA VAL A 535 24.03 -12.59 -26.79
C VAL A 535 24.15 -11.93 -25.41
N LEU A 536 24.60 -10.68 -25.37
CA LEU A 536 24.77 -9.90 -24.16
C LEU A 536 24.00 -8.57 -24.25
N ALA A 537 23.24 -8.22 -23.20
CA ALA A 537 22.59 -6.92 -23.05
C ALA A 537 23.13 -6.15 -21.84
N SER A 538 23.20 -4.82 -21.97
CA SER A 538 23.83 -3.92 -21.01
C SER A 538 22.94 -2.73 -20.70
N ASP A 539 22.55 -2.54 -19.43
CA ASP A 539 21.57 -1.51 -19.01
C ASP A 539 21.99 -0.06 -19.30
N ALA A 540 23.29 0.20 -19.40
CA ALA A 540 23.88 1.43 -19.89
C ALA A 540 25.09 1.17 -20.80
N PHE A 541 25.66 2.25 -21.37
CA PHE A 541 26.77 2.16 -22.31
C PHE A 541 28.07 1.65 -21.67
N PHE A 542 28.98 1.18 -22.52
CA PHE A 542 30.34 0.80 -22.13
C PHE A 542 31.24 2.05 -22.13
N PRO A 543 31.89 2.38 -20.99
CA PRO A 543 32.78 3.55 -20.91
C PRO A 543 34.13 3.30 -21.59
N PHE A 544 34.54 2.02 -21.68
CA PHE A 544 35.74 1.54 -22.35
C PHE A 544 35.42 0.18 -23.00
N SER A 545 36.21 -0.20 -24.01
CA SER A 545 35.97 -1.41 -24.81
C SER A 545 37.18 -2.35 -24.81
N TRP A 546 38.34 -1.81 -25.16
CA TRP A 546 39.63 -2.51 -25.21
C TRP A 546 40.15 -2.88 -23.83
N ASN A 547 40.49 -4.15 -23.61
CA ASN A 547 40.83 -4.74 -22.30
C ASN A 547 39.76 -4.52 -21.20
N ASP A 548 38.50 -4.25 -21.60
CA ASP A 548 37.38 -3.91 -20.73
C ASP A 548 36.13 -4.75 -21.15
N SER A 549 34.93 -4.34 -20.73
CA SER A 549 33.65 -5.03 -20.89
C SER A 549 33.37 -5.60 -22.28
N VAL A 550 33.67 -4.86 -23.36
CA VAL A 550 33.36 -5.29 -24.73
C VAL A 550 34.34 -6.39 -25.18
N GLU A 551 35.64 -6.14 -25.07
CA GLU A 551 36.64 -7.13 -25.50
C GLU A 551 36.58 -8.41 -24.68
N ILE A 552 36.27 -8.33 -23.38
CA ILE A 552 36.05 -9.51 -22.52
C ILE A 552 34.85 -10.34 -23.01
N ALA A 553 33.75 -9.71 -23.43
CA ALA A 553 32.58 -10.41 -23.97
C ALA A 553 32.90 -11.09 -25.32
N CYS A 554 33.57 -10.37 -26.23
CA CYS A 554 34.00 -10.91 -27.53
C CYS A 554 34.98 -12.10 -27.36
N GLN A 555 35.94 -12.00 -26.45
CA GLN A 555 36.90 -13.08 -26.16
C GLN A 555 36.27 -14.30 -25.49
N ALA A 556 35.09 -14.16 -24.87
CA ALA A 556 34.34 -15.25 -24.25
C ALA A 556 33.40 -15.99 -25.23
N GLY A 557 33.30 -15.55 -26.49
CA GLY A 557 32.44 -16.17 -27.51
C GLY A 557 31.04 -15.57 -27.65
N VAL A 558 30.77 -14.39 -27.06
CA VAL A 558 29.49 -13.69 -27.27
C VAL A 558 29.37 -13.25 -28.74
N GLY A 559 28.33 -13.73 -29.43
CA GLY A 559 28.11 -13.47 -30.86
C GLY A 559 27.42 -12.14 -31.17
N ALA A 560 26.68 -11.57 -30.21
CA ALA A 560 26.03 -10.26 -30.35
C ALA A 560 25.89 -9.49 -29.03
N ILE A 561 26.00 -8.16 -29.08
CA ILE A 561 25.97 -7.25 -27.93
C ILE A 561 24.96 -6.12 -28.19
N VAL A 562 24.15 -5.74 -27.18
CA VAL A 562 23.30 -4.55 -27.19
C VAL A 562 23.53 -3.65 -25.97
N HIS A 563 23.61 -2.34 -26.21
CA HIS A 563 23.70 -1.28 -25.21
C HIS A 563 22.97 -0.01 -25.71
N PRO A 564 22.84 1.08 -24.93
CA PRO A 564 22.19 2.30 -25.42
C PRO A 564 22.96 3.05 -26.52
N GLY A 565 24.28 2.92 -26.58
CA GLY A 565 25.16 3.96 -27.16
C GLY A 565 25.18 5.24 -26.30
N GLY A 566 25.65 6.34 -26.88
CA GLY A 566 25.77 7.65 -26.25
C GLY A 566 27.10 7.90 -25.53
N SER A 567 28.12 7.06 -25.75
CA SER A 567 29.47 7.27 -25.21
C SER A 567 30.31 8.11 -26.17
N MET A 568 31.17 8.99 -25.65
CA MET A 568 32.24 9.63 -26.45
C MET A 568 33.24 8.61 -27.04
N ARG A 569 33.12 7.33 -26.65
CA ARG A 569 33.94 6.20 -27.08
C ARG A 569 33.12 5.08 -27.75
N ASP A 570 31.91 5.33 -28.25
CA ASP A 570 31.13 4.27 -28.93
C ASP A 570 31.91 3.66 -30.13
N GLN A 571 32.78 4.44 -30.80
CA GLN A 571 33.68 3.91 -31.83
C GLN A 571 34.68 2.86 -31.29
N ASP A 572 35.17 3.00 -30.04
CA ASP A 572 36.02 1.98 -29.42
C ASP A 572 35.26 0.65 -29.30
N ALA A 573 33.94 0.67 -29.13
CA ALA A 573 33.09 -0.53 -29.08
C ALA A 573 32.83 -1.11 -30.48
N ILE A 574 32.52 -0.27 -31.47
CA ILE A 574 32.33 -0.68 -32.87
C ILE A 574 33.60 -1.34 -33.42
N ASP A 575 34.76 -0.70 -33.26
CA ASP A 575 36.05 -1.23 -33.73
C ASP A 575 36.44 -2.53 -33.02
N CYS A 576 36.03 -2.69 -31.75
CA CYS A 576 36.24 -3.91 -30.99
C CYS A 576 35.36 -5.06 -31.49
N CYS A 577 34.05 -4.85 -31.62
CA CYS A 577 33.14 -5.86 -32.15
C CYS A 577 33.52 -6.26 -33.59
N ASP A 578 33.88 -5.30 -34.45
CA ASP A 578 34.34 -5.54 -35.82
C ASP A 578 35.63 -6.39 -35.88
N LYS A 579 36.59 -6.18 -34.97
CA LYS A 579 37.81 -6.99 -34.87
C LYS A 579 37.50 -8.47 -34.59
N TYR A 580 36.48 -8.75 -33.79
CA TYR A 580 36.08 -10.10 -33.39
C TYR A 580 34.95 -10.69 -34.24
N GLY A 581 34.37 -9.94 -35.18
CA GLY A 581 33.22 -10.37 -35.98
C GLY A 581 31.90 -10.41 -35.21
N VAL A 582 31.84 -9.76 -34.05
CA VAL A 582 30.67 -9.72 -33.15
C VAL A 582 29.69 -8.66 -33.61
N VAL A 583 28.39 -8.94 -33.50
CA VAL A 583 27.35 -7.96 -33.82
C VAL A 583 27.20 -6.96 -32.67
N LEU A 584 27.15 -5.66 -32.97
CA LEU A 584 26.91 -4.59 -32.00
C LEU A 584 25.65 -3.81 -32.38
N MET A 585 24.70 -3.72 -31.45
CA MET A 585 23.48 -2.93 -31.60
C MET A 585 23.37 -1.82 -30.55
N THR A 586 22.79 -0.70 -30.95
CA THR A 586 22.49 0.46 -30.10
C THR A 586 20.98 0.72 -30.05
N THR A 587 20.48 1.26 -28.93
CA THR A 587 19.03 1.49 -28.71
C THR A 587 18.64 2.92 -28.36
N GLY A 588 19.58 3.79 -27.98
CA GLY A 588 19.31 5.13 -27.43
C GLY A 588 18.63 5.15 -26.06
N VAL A 589 18.23 4.00 -25.50
CA VAL A 589 17.43 3.87 -24.28
C VAL A 589 18.26 3.24 -23.15
N ARG A 590 18.13 3.72 -21.92
CA ARG A 590 18.90 3.26 -20.75
C ARG A 590 17.99 2.86 -19.58
N HIS A 591 18.08 1.62 -19.13
CA HIS A 591 17.21 1.03 -18.10
C HIS A 591 17.91 0.87 -16.75
N PHE A 592 18.27 1.98 -16.08
CA PHE A 592 18.87 1.92 -14.75
C PHE A 592 17.85 1.55 -13.65
N LYS A 593 18.20 0.60 -12.79
CA LYS A 593 17.37 0.10 -11.69
C LYS A 593 18.17 0.05 -10.37
N HIS A 594 17.70 0.75 -9.35
CA HIS A 594 18.32 0.84 -8.02
C HIS A 594 17.39 0.36 -6.91
#